data_AF-A0A1F4SP18-F1
#
_entry.id   AF-A0A1F4SP18-F1
#
_cell.length_a   1.000
_cell.length_b   1.000
_cell.length_c   1.000
_cell.angle_alpha   90.00
_cell.angle_beta   90.00
_cell.angle_gamma   90.00
#
_symmetry.space_group_name_H-M   'P 1'
#
loop_
_entity.id
_entity.type
_entity.pdbx_description
1 polymer ?
#
loop_
_entity_poly.entity_id
_entity_poly.type
_entity_poly.pdbx_seq_one_letter_code
_entity_poly.pdbx_strand_id
1 'polypeptide(L)'
;MPFILVIGEKSFLLEKLLAMSAAVIFPSYAVISRFQGLKESSDLGGKRNLLQAICIFFNILADTALGIIIILGLLANTVFMMGSEVFMGIKIVLILPILIVGAYFFFKTENGFDIKGSKNRIIEILKTSIPVWALFTGLALLGVLFVFVARSGNFTLPVPGIEKTFRLFLEKVLVIRPRTKEFLIGYPLLIISAFLFLKGKIKWLPILLAIGTIGPVSLLNTYCHIHTPIVISMQRSGNGIVFGLVIGLITYEIINFWLLRIQQRGR
;
A
#
# COMPACT_ATOMS: atom_id res chain seq x y z
N MET A 1 -22.05 21.39 34.34
CA MET A 1 -22.41 20.16 33.60
C MET A 1 -22.28 20.28 32.07
N PRO A 2 -22.62 21.39 31.37
CA PRO A 2 -22.43 21.44 29.90
C PRO A 2 -20.96 21.64 29.46
N PHE A 3 -20.14 22.28 30.30
CA PHE A 3 -18.74 22.59 29.96
C PHE A 3 -17.84 21.35 29.88
N ILE A 4 -18.09 20.32 30.71
CA ILE A 4 -17.32 19.07 30.73
C ILE A 4 -17.64 18.20 29.51
N LEU A 5 -18.91 18.17 29.08
CA LEU A 5 -19.33 17.47 27.86
C LEU A 5 -18.72 18.10 26.59
N VAL A 6 -18.68 19.43 26.52
CA VAL A 6 -18.07 20.16 25.38
C VAL A 6 -16.55 19.96 25.32
N ILE A 7 -15.86 19.83 26.47
CA ILE A 7 -14.42 19.53 26.50
C ILE A 7 -14.18 18.07 26.08
N GLY A 8 -15.02 17.13 26.53
CA GLY A 8 -14.98 15.73 26.13
C GLY A 8 -15.10 15.56 24.62
N GLU A 9 -16.15 16.11 24.00
CA GLU A 9 -16.35 16.03 22.54
C GLU A 9 -15.19 16.65 21.75
N LYS A 10 -14.67 17.81 22.19
CA LYS A 10 -13.51 18.46 21.54
C LYS A 10 -12.23 17.63 21.65
N SER A 11 -12.00 16.95 22.78
CA SER A 11 -10.83 16.08 22.97
C SER A 11 -10.84 14.89 22.01
N PHE A 12 -11.99 14.23 21.85
CA PHE A 12 -12.13 13.11 20.89
C PHE A 12 -11.96 13.54 19.44
N LEU A 13 -12.42 14.75 19.09
CA LEU A 13 -12.27 15.29 17.73
C LEU A 13 -10.80 15.54 17.39
N LEU A 14 -10.02 16.09 18.34
CA LEU A 14 -8.60 16.35 18.16
C LEU A 14 -7.79 15.03 18.06
N GLU A 15 -8.08 14.04 18.89
CA GLU A 15 -7.47 12.70 18.82
C GLU A 15 -7.74 12.02 17.47
N LYS A 16 -8.99 12.08 16.97
CA LYS A 16 -9.36 11.54 15.64
C LYS A 16 -8.61 12.26 14.52
N LEU A 17 -8.46 13.58 14.58
CA LEU A 17 -7.74 14.35 13.57
C LEU A 17 -6.23 14.06 13.58
N LEU A 18 -5.61 13.96 14.76
CA LEU A 18 -4.21 13.58 14.90
C LEU A 18 -3.96 12.14 14.44
N ALA A 19 -4.86 11.22 14.75
CA ALA A 19 -4.77 9.85 14.27
C ALA A 19 -4.95 9.77 12.75
N MET A 20 -5.87 10.55 12.16
CA MET A 20 -6.01 10.68 10.70
C MET A 20 -4.74 11.22 10.06
N SER A 21 -4.15 12.28 10.61
CA SER A 21 -2.94 12.89 10.04
C SER A 21 -1.76 11.91 10.10
N ALA A 22 -1.54 11.25 11.25
CA ALA A 22 -0.53 10.20 11.37
C ALA A 22 -0.78 9.06 10.37
N ALA A 23 -2.03 8.62 10.25
CA ALA A 23 -2.39 7.54 9.34
C ALA A 23 -2.17 7.88 7.86
N VAL A 24 -2.15 9.17 7.51
CA VAL A 24 -1.85 9.63 6.16
C VAL A 24 -0.36 9.86 5.95
N ILE A 25 0.29 10.52 6.91
CA ILE A 25 1.69 10.97 6.79
C ILE A 25 2.63 9.77 6.79
N PHE A 26 2.49 8.83 7.73
CA PHE A 26 3.46 7.74 7.90
C PHE A 26 3.57 6.82 6.68
N PRO A 27 2.46 6.28 6.12
CA PRO A 27 2.54 5.46 4.91
C PRO A 27 3.06 6.25 3.69
N SER A 28 2.64 7.51 3.55
CA SER A 28 3.09 8.36 2.45
C SER A 28 4.59 8.65 2.53
N TYR A 29 5.07 9.04 3.71
CA TYR A 29 6.47 9.33 3.97
C TYR A 29 7.35 8.09 3.83
N ALA A 30 6.90 6.94 4.36
CA ALA A 30 7.62 5.68 4.25
C ALA A 30 7.90 5.33 2.79
N VAL A 31 6.89 5.40 1.91
CA VAL A 31 7.10 5.12 0.48
C VAL A 31 7.92 6.23 -0.19
N ILE A 32 7.61 7.50 0.04
CA ILE A 32 8.29 8.60 -0.64
C ILE A 32 9.79 8.64 -0.29
N SER A 33 10.15 8.52 0.99
CA SER A 33 11.55 8.63 1.46
C SER A 33 12.47 7.56 0.87
N ARG A 34 11.98 6.33 0.67
CA ARG A 34 12.81 5.22 0.15
C ARG A 34 12.99 5.24 -1.36
N PHE A 35 12.16 6.01 -2.05
CA PHE A 35 12.24 6.24 -3.48
C PHE A 35 12.63 7.70 -3.81
N GLN A 36 13.06 8.47 -2.79
CA GLN A 36 13.59 9.81 -2.97
C GLN A 36 15.05 9.74 -3.42
N GLY A 37 15.27 10.11 -4.69
CA GLY A 37 16.59 10.13 -5.31
C GLY A 37 16.56 9.32 -6.60
N LEU A 38 15.92 9.89 -7.63
CA LEU A 38 15.93 9.32 -9.00
C LEU A 38 17.32 9.50 -9.65
N LYS A 39 18.41 9.34 -8.89
CA LYS A 39 19.72 9.14 -9.50
C LYS A 39 19.78 7.67 -9.85
N GLU A 40 19.81 7.39 -11.15
CA GLU A 40 19.95 6.06 -11.75
C GLU A 40 20.72 5.12 -10.83
N SER A 41 20.03 4.12 -10.31
CA SER A 41 20.66 3.09 -9.50
C SER A 41 21.59 2.32 -10.42
N SER A 42 22.85 2.22 -10.02
CA SER A 42 23.84 1.33 -10.62
C SER A 42 23.28 -0.09 -10.64
N ASP A 43 23.22 -0.76 -11.79
CA ASP A 43 22.86 -2.18 -11.85
C ASP A 43 23.92 -2.98 -11.05
N LEU A 44 23.64 -3.24 -9.77
CA LEU A 44 24.58 -3.86 -8.83
C LEU A 44 24.60 -5.39 -8.98
N GLY A 45 23.93 -5.93 -10.00
CA GLY A 45 23.77 -7.36 -10.25
C GLY A 45 22.54 -7.95 -9.56
N GLY A 46 21.99 -9.04 -10.14
CA GLY A 46 20.68 -9.59 -9.79
C GLY A 46 20.46 -9.87 -8.30
N LYS A 47 21.42 -10.53 -7.63
CA LYS A 47 21.31 -10.89 -6.20
C LYS A 47 21.38 -9.66 -5.28
N ARG A 48 22.23 -8.68 -5.58
CA ARG A 48 22.34 -7.44 -4.77
C ARG A 48 21.08 -6.58 -4.92
N ASN A 49 20.52 -6.51 -6.13
CA ASN A 49 19.26 -5.80 -6.39
C ASN A 49 18.09 -6.43 -5.61
N LEU A 50 18.03 -7.76 -5.50
CA LEU A 50 17.00 -8.45 -4.72
C LEU A 50 17.11 -8.13 -3.22
N LEU A 51 18.31 -8.25 -2.64
CA LEU A 51 18.55 -7.92 -1.23
C LEU A 51 18.18 -6.48 -0.92
N GLN A 52 18.56 -5.54 -1.79
CA GLN A 52 18.25 -4.14 -1.61
C GLN A 52 16.75 -3.86 -1.73
N ALA A 53 16.02 -4.53 -2.64
CA ALA A 53 14.56 -4.42 -2.74
C ALA A 53 13.87 -4.94 -1.48
N ILE A 54 14.34 -6.05 -0.91
CA ILE A 54 13.84 -6.60 0.35
C ILE A 54 14.13 -5.62 1.51
N CYS A 55 15.32 -5.02 1.57
CA CYS A 55 15.62 -4.00 2.58
C CYS A 55 14.74 -2.76 2.45
N ILE A 56 14.48 -2.27 1.23
CA ILE A 56 13.54 -1.16 0.99
C ILE A 56 12.15 -1.52 1.52
N PHE A 57 11.67 -2.74 1.23
CA PHE A 57 10.39 -3.24 1.71
C PHE A 57 10.31 -3.24 3.25
N PHE A 58 11.28 -3.82 3.95
CA PHE A 58 11.28 -3.85 5.42
C PHE A 58 11.41 -2.46 6.04
N ASN A 59 12.19 -1.56 5.45
CA ASN A 59 12.29 -0.18 5.93
C ASN A 59 10.95 0.57 5.83
N ILE A 60 10.19 0.37 4.75
CA ILE A 60 8.85 0.95 4.61
C ILE A 60 7.90 0.42 5.68
N LEU A 61 7.98 -0.88 5.98
CA LEU A 61 7.19 -1.48 7.05
C LEU A 61 7.58 -0.92 8.43
N ALA A 62 8.88 -0.73 8.68
CA ALA A 62 9.37 -0.16 9.93
C ALA A 62 8.89 1.29 10.11
N ASP A 63 9.01 2.13 9.08
CA ASP A 63 8.51 3.51 9.11
C ASP A 63 6.98 3.55 9.32
N THR A 64 6.24 2.63 8.70
CA THR A 64 4.79 2.50 8.89
C THR A 64 4.44 2.02 10.31
N ALA A 65 5.26 1.14 10.89
CA ALA A 65 5.08 0.64 12.26
C ALA A 65 5.26 1.75 13.30
N LEU A 66 6.14 2.73 13.07
CA LEU A 66 6.24 3.92 13.92
C LEU A 66 4.90 4.69 13.95
N GLY A 67 4.26 4.84 12.79
CA GLY A 67 2.93 5.44 12.70
C GLY A 67 1.85 4.64 13.44
N ILE A 68 1.93 3.31 13.39
CA ILE A 68 1.03 2.43 14.15
C ILE A 68 1.17 2.65 15.65
N ILE A 69 2.40 2.72 16.18
CA ILE A 69 2.65 2.94 17.61
C ILE A 69 2.02 4.26 18.06
N ILE A 70 2.17 5.32 17.26
CA ILE A 70 1.57 6.64 17.56
C ILE A 70 0.04 6.55 17.56
N ILE A 71 -0.56 5.89 16.57
CA ILE A 71 -2.03 5.72 16.50
C ILE A 71 -2.55 4.91 17.67
N LEU A 72 -1.87 3.83 18.05
CA LEU A 72 -2.24 3.04 19.22
C LEU A 72 -2.22 3.88 20.50
N GLY A 73 -1.22 4.76 20.66
CA GLY A 73 -1.17 5.72 21.78
C GLY A 73 -2.31 6.74 21.74
N LEU A 74 -2.61 7.31 20.58
CA LEU A 74 -3.68 8.30 20.41
C LEU A 74 -5.08 7.72 20.59
N LEU A 75 -5.29 6.44 20.25
CA LEU A 75 -6.59 5.76 20.36
C LEU A 75 -6.72 4.90 21.62
N ALA A 76 -5.76 4.93 22.55
CA ALA A 76 -5.75 4.10 23.77
C ALA A 76 -6.89 4.40 24.78
N ASN A 77 -7.79 5.33 24.47
CA ASN A 77 -8.92 5.67 25.31
C ASN A 77 -9.97 4.53 25.33
N THR A 78 -10.54 4.26 26.51
CA THR A 78 -11.52 3.18 26.73
C THR A 78 -12.75 3.32 25.84
N VAL A 79 -13.15 4.53 25.48
CA VAL A 79 -14.27 4.82 24.57
C VAL A 79 -14.02 4.26 23.16
N PHE A 80 -12.78 4.33 22.65
CA PHE A 80 -12.41 3.75 21.35
C PHE A 80 -12.17 2.23 21.43
N MET A 81 -11.59 1.76 22.53
CA MET A 81 -11.35 0.33 22.76
C MET A 81 -12.65 -0.47 22.91
N MET A 82 -13.68 0.11 23.52
CA MET A 82 -15.01 -0.52 23.62
C MET A 82 -15.82 -0.40 22.32
N GLY A 83 -15.31 0.31 21.31
CA GLY A 83 -15.99 0.51 20.02
C GLY A 83 -17.19 1.46 20.07
N SER A 84 -17.38 2.17 21.18
CA SER A 84 -18.49 3.13 21.38
C SER A 84 -18.38 4.34 20.46
N GLU A 85 -17.16 4.73 20.08
CA GLU A 85 -16.91 5.64 18.98
C GLU A 85 -16.08 4.97 17.88
N VAL A 86 -16.58 5.01 16.65
CA VAL A 86 -15.88 4.45 15.48
C VAL A 86 -15.08 5.54 14.77
N PHE A 87 -13.86 5.21 14.38
CA PHE A 87 -13.02 6.07 13.54
C PHE A 87 -13.65 6.23 12.14
N MET A 88 -14.36 7.33 11.89
CA MET A 88 -15.09 7.57 10.63
C MET A 88 -14.18 7.95 9.45
N GLY A 89 -12.92 8.30 9.71
CA GLY A 89 -11.94 8.75 8.69
C GLY A 89 -11.31 7.65 7.85
N ILE A 90 -11.69 6.38 8.03
CA ILE A 90 -11.04 5.21 7.39
C ILE A 90 -10.94 5.34 5.88
N LYS A 91 -12.02 5.79 5.20
CA LYS A 91 -12.02 5.91 3.74
C LYS A 91 -11.02 6.95 3.24
N ILE A 92 -10.90 8.07 3.96
CA ILE A 92 -9.97 9.15 3.63
C ILE A 92 -8.54 8.64 3.81
N VAL A 93 -8.26 8.00 4.94
CA VAL A 93 -6.95 7.41 5.26
C VAL A 93 -6.54 6.31 4.26
N LEU A 94 -7.50 5.58 3.70
CA LEU A 94 -7.22 4.55 2.69
C LEU A 94 -6.83 5.15 1.33
N ILE A 95 -7.46 6.27 0.93
CA ILE A 95 -7.33 6.83 -0.43
C ILE A 95 -6.22 7.89 -0.48
N LEU A 96 -6.13 8.73 0.55
CA LEU A 96 -5.30 9.93 0.52
C LEU A 96 -3.78 9.63 0.38
N PRO A 97 -3.19 8.63 1.08
CA PRO A 97 -1.77 8.30 0.90
C PRO A 97 -1.45 7.79 -0.51
N ILE A 98 -2.37 7.02 -1.10
CA ILE A 98 -2.25 6.50 -2.46
C ILE A 98 -2.18 7.68 -3.45
N LEU A 99 -3.06 8.67 -3.27
CA LEU A 99 -3.07 9.88 -4.08
C LEU A 99 -1.82 10.74 -3.87
N ILE A 100 -1.36 10.91 -2.63
CA ILE A 100 -0.15 11.69 -2.31
C ILE A 100 1.08 11.05 -2.95
N VAL A 101 1.28 9.75 -2.77
CA VAL A 101 2.42 9.02 -3.35
C VAL A 101 2.33 9.06 -4.87
N GLY A 102 1.16 8.76 -5.44
CA GLY A 102 0.94 8.79 -6.88
C GLY A 102 1.25 10.16 -7.49
N ALA A 103 0.68 11.23 -6.92
CA ALA A 103 0.92 12.60 -7.37
C ALA A 103 2.39 12.99 -7.22
N TYR A 104 3.03 12.67 -6.08
CA TYR A 104 4.44 12.99 -5.84
C TYR A 104 5.35 12.41 -6.91
N PHE A 105 5.23 11.10 -7.20
CA PHE A 105 6.07 10.45 -8.22
C PHE A 105 5.68 10.83 -9.66
N PHE A 106 4.43 11.25 -9.87
CA PHE A 106 3.95 11.67 -11.17
C PHE A 106 4.46 13.06 -11.59
N PHE A 107 4.52 14.01 -10.64
CA PHE A 107 5.02 15.36 -10.90
C PHE A 107 6.55 15.47 -10.78
N LYS A 108 7.20 14.49 -10.14
CA LYS A 108 8.65 14.45 -10.00
C LYS A 108 9.33 13.99 -11.29
N THR A 109 10.09 14.90 -11.89
CA THR A 109 10.96 14.71 -13.05
C THR A 109 12.43 14.83 -12.62
N GLU A 110 13.37 14.38 -13.45
CA GLU A 110 14.83 14.44 -13.21
C GLU A 110 15.32 15.86 -12.84
N ASN A 111 14.68 16.90 -13.38
CA ASN A 111 15.00 18.31 -13.12
C ASN A 111 14.10 19.00 -12.07
N GLY A 112 13.31 18.24 -11.29
CA GLY A 112 12.42 18.76 -10.26
C GLY A 112 10.93 18.55 -10.57
N PHE A 113 10.06 19.37 -9.98
CA PHE A 113 8.61 19.31 -10.23
C PHE A 113 8.28 20.02 -11.54
N ASP A 114 7.93 19.27 -12.58
CA ASP A 114 7.56 19.84 -13.88
C ASP A 114 6.17 19.36 -14.34
N ILE A 115 5.24 20.30 -14.40
CA ILE A 115 3.85 20.09 -14.82
C ILE A 115 3.77 19.87 -16.34
N LYS A 116 4.69 20.45 -17.14
CA LYS A 116 4.70 20.30 -18.60
C LYS A 116 5.29 18.97 -19.05
N GLY A 117 6.42 18.55 -18.47
CA GLY A 117 6.99 17.21 -18.70
C GLY A 117 6.05 16.07 -18.30
N SER A 118 5.22 16.27 -17.27
CA SER A 118 4.22 15.29 -16.82
C SER A 118 3.14 15.02 -17.89
N LYS A 119 2.71 16.03 -18.65
CA LYS A 119 1.78 15.84 -19.79
C LYS A 119 2.38 15.00 -20.92
N ASN A 120 3.67 15.19 -21.22
CA ASN A 120 4.35 14.37 -22.23
C ASN A 120 4.52 12.92 -21.78
N ARG A 121 4.72 12.68 -20.47
CA ARG A 121 4.76 11.34 -19.87
C ARG A 121 3.43 10.60 -20.00
N ILE A 122 2.31 11.31 -19.79
CA ILE A 122 0.95 10.78 -20.06
C ILE A 122 0.86 10.35 -21.52
N ILE A 123 1.23 11.23 -22.45
CA ILE A 123 1.17 10.95 -23.88
C ILE A 123 2.09 9.78 -24.26
N GLU A 124 3.28 9.65 -23.68
CA GLU A 124 4.16 8.50 -23.88
C GLU A 124 3.58 7.20 -23.31
N ILE A 125 3.00 7.22 -22.10
CA ILE A 125 2.35 6.05 -21.51
C ILE A 125 1.14 5.63 -22.35
N LEU A 126 0.35 6.58 -22.85
CA LEU A 126 -0.80 6.34 -23.72
C LEU A 126 -0.42 5.90 -25.14
N LYS A 127 0.71 6.40 -25.68
CA LYS A 127 1.23 6.00 -27.00
C LYS A 127 2.03 4.70 -26.96
N THR A 128 2.39 4.23 -25.77
CA THR A 128 2.99 2.91 -25.63
C THR A 128 1.95 1.89 -26.10
N SER A 129 2.32 0.99 -27.02
CA SER A 129 1.46 -0.15 -27.37
C SER A 129 1.34 -1.05 -26.15
N ILE A 130 0.34 -0.78 -25.32
CA ILE A 130 -0.02 -1.61 -24.19
C ILE A 130 -0.60 -2.90 -24.79
N PRO A 131 0.01 -4.08 -24.56
CA PRO A 131 -0.61 -5.32 -25.00
C PRO A 131 -2.00 -5.41 -24.36
N VAL A 132 -3.02 -5.85 -25.11
CA VAL A 132 -4.43 -5.86 -24.67
C VAL A 132 -4.60 -6.45 -23.26
N TRP A 133 -3.79 -7.45 -22.92
CA TRP A 133 -3.70 -8.05 -21.59
C TRP A 133 -3.37 -7.06 -20.46
N ALA A 134 -2.47 -6.11 -20.67
CA ALA A 134 -2.09 -5.10 -19.67
C ALA A 134 -3.23 -4.07 -19.44
N LEU A 135 -4.00 -3.74 -20.47
CA LEU A 135 -5.21 -2.93 -20.34
C LEU A 135 -6.27 -3.64 -19.48
N PHE A 136 -6.49 -4.94 -19.74
CA PHE A 136 -7.37 -5.77 -18.92
C PHE A 136 -6.89 -5.89 -17.48
N THR A 137 -5.57 -6.00 -17.23
CA THR A 137 -5.05 -5.99 -15.84
C THR A 137 -5.22 -4.64 -15.15
N GLY A 138 -5.08 -3.52 -15.86
CA GLY A 138 -5.29 -2.18 -15.32
C GLY A 138 -6.76 -1.91 -14.99
N LEU A 139 -7.67 -2.31 -15.87
CA LEU A 139 -9.12 -2.29 -15.64
C LEU A 139 -9.54 -3.23 -14.50
N ALA A 140 -8.95 -4.42 -14.43
CA ALA A 140 -9.18 -5.33 -13.31
C ALA A 140 -8.68 -4.73 -11.99
N LEU A 141 -7.51 -4.09 -11.98
CA LEU A 141 -6.97 -3.39 -10.81
C LEU A 141 -7.88 -2.24 -10.37
N LEU A 142 -8.36 -1.41 -11.30
CA LEU A 142 -9.32 -0.34 -11.01
C LEU A 142 -10.67 -0.88 -10.51
N GLY A 143 -11.18 -1.95 -11.13
CA GLY A 143 -12.41 -2.62 -10.69
C GLY A 143 -12.26 -3.25 -9.30
N VAL A 144 -11.10 -3.83 -9.01
CA VAL A 144 -10.74 -4.35 -7.70
C VAL A 144 -10.64 -3.22 -6.68
N LEU A 145 -10.01 -2.08 -7.02
CA LEU A 145 -9.93 -0.88 -6.18
C LEU A 145 -11.32 -0.28 -5.89
N PHE A 146 -12.20 -0.24 -6.91
CA PHE A 146 -13.59 0.21 -6.80
C PHE A 146 -14.41 -0.71 -5.89
N VAL A 147 -14.34 -2.03 -6.10
CA VAL A 147 -14.97 -3.04 -5.24
C VAL A 147 -14.42 -2.95 -3.80
N PHE A 148 -13.14 -2.60 -3.63
CA PHE A 148 -12.53 -2.43 -2.31
C PHE A 148 -13.01 -1.19 -1.55
N VAL A 149 -13.17 -0.05 -2.23
CA VAL A 149 -13.73 1.18 -1.63
C VAL A 149 -15.21 0.97 -1.32
N ALA A 150 -15.95 0.35 -2.23
CA ALA A 150 -17.37 0.01 -2.04
C ALA A 150 -17.57 -0.94 -0.84
N ARG A 151 -16.72 -1.95 -0.66
CA ARG A 151 -16.82 -2.93 0.45
C ARG A 151 -16.25 -2.45 1.79
N SER A 152 -15.56 -1.31 1.86
CA SER A 152 -14.98 -0.78 3.12
C SER A 152 -15.99 -0.06 4.01
N GLY A 153 -17.19 0.24 3.52
CA GLY A 153 -18.24 0.87 4.31
C GLY A 153 -19.58 0.20 4.04
N ASN A 154 -19.91 -0.81 4.84
CA ASN A 154 -21.26 -1.33 5.04
C ASN A 154 -22.12 -1.65 3.79
N PHE A 155 -21.52 -1.95 2.63
CA PHE A 155 -22.25 -2.41 1.45
C PHE A 155 -22.00 -3.91 1.22
N THR A 156 -23.09 -4.67 1.34
CA THR A 156 -23.21 -6.10 1.10
C THR A 156 -23.20 -6.43 -0.39
N LEU A 157 -22.09 -6.12 -1.08
CA LEU A 157 -21.89 -6.69 -2.41
C LEU A 157 -21.75 -8.22 -2.27
N PRO A 158 -22.56 -9.03 -2.98
CA PRO A 158 -22.49 -10.48 -2.87
C PRO A 158 -21.08 -10.98 -3.19
N VAL A 159 -20.59 -11.90 -2.36
CA VAL A 159 -19.26 -12.49 -2.46
C VAL A 159 -19.33 -13.60 -3.53
N PRO A 160 -18.54 -13.54 -4.61
CA PRO A 160 -18.46 -14.63 -5.58
C PRO A 160 -18.09 -15.95 -4.87
N GLY A 161 -18.69 -17.08 -5.25
CA GLY A 161 -18.49 -18.37 -4.56
C GLY A 161 -17.01 -18.78 -4.42
N ILE A 162 -16.19 -18.44 -5.41
CA ILE A 162 -14.73 -18.68 -5.41
C ILE A 162 -14.02 -17.88 -4.29
N GLU A 163 -14.43 -16.64 -4.04
CA GLU A 163 -13.87 -15.82 -2.95
C GLU A 163 -14.27 -16.41 -1.59
N LYS A 164 -15.47 -17.00 -1.47
CA LYS A 164 -15.92 -17.68 -0.24
C LYS A 164 -15.10 -18.94 0.04
N THR A 165 -14.82 -19.75 -0.98
CA THR A 165 -13.98 -20.95 -0.85
C THR A 165 -12.53 -20.60 -0.52
N PHE A 166 -11.97 -19.56 -1.15
CA PHE A 166 -10.63 -19.07 -0.81
C PHE A 166 -10.56 -18.51 0.61
N ARG A 167 -11.62 -17.83 1.07
CA ARG A 167 -11.74 -17.38 2.48
C ARG A 167 -11.73 -18.56 3.45
N LEU A 168 -12.53 -19.59 3.17
CA LEU A 168 -12.60 -20.79 4.01
C LEU A 168 -11.29 -21.58 4.01
N PHE A 169 -10.58 -21.63 2.87
CA PHE A 169 -9.25 -22.22 2.79
C PHE A 169 -8.26 -21.45 3.67
N LEU A 170 -8.24 -20.12 3.57
CA LEU A 170 -7.36 -19.29 4.40
C LEU A 170 -7.70 -19.38 5.90
N GLU A 171 -8.98 -19.45 6.27
CA GLU A 171 -9.40 -19.66 7.66
C GLU A 171 -9.03 -21.05 8.19
N LYS A 172 -9.02 -22.08 7.35
CA LYS A 172 -8.58 -23.44 7.73
C LYS A 172 -7.06 -23.56 7.87
N VAL A 173 -6.29 -22.87 7.01
CA VAL A 173 -4.83 -22.93 7.01
C VAL A 173 -4.23 -21.95 8.02
N LEU A 174 -4.90 -20.83 8.29
CA LEU A 174 -4.41 -19.76 9.17
C LEU A 174 -5.44 -19.50 10.27
N VAL A 175 -5.02 -19.71 11.53
CA VAL A 175 -5.82 -19.44 12.75
C VAL A 175 -6.45 -18.04 12.72
N ILE A 176 -5.76 -17.05 12.12
CA ILE A 176 -6.24 -15.69 11.94
C ILE A 176 -6.02 -15.25 10.49
N ARG A 177 -7.13 -14.98 9.80
CA ARG A 177 -7.16 -14.60 8.39
C ARG A 177 -6.33 -13.33 8.12
N PRO A 178 -5.34 -13.36 7.21
CA PRO A 178 -4.64 -12.17 6.74
C PRO A 178 -5.56 -11.30 5.88
N ARG A 179 -5.37 -9.98 5.92
CA ARG A 179 -6.07 -9.07 4.99
C ARG A 179 -5.58 -9.36 3.56
N THR A 180 -6.46 -9.92 2.74
CA THR A 180 -6.16 -10.34 1.36
C THR A 180 -5.59 -9.25 0.47
N LYS A 181 -5.87 -7.99 0.81
CA LYS A 181 -5.49 -6.81 0.03
C LYS A 181 -3.99 -6.49 0.14
N GLU A 182 -3.38 -6.77 1.29
CA GLU A 182 -1.98 -6.47 1.58
C GLU A 182 -1.05 -7.46 0.88
N PHE A 183 -1.32 -8.75 1.03
CA PHE A 183 -0.42 -9.80 0.53
C PHE A 183 -0.57 -10.10 -0.97
N LEU A 184 -1.76 -9.93 -1.56
CA LEU A 184 -1.96 -10.19 -3.00
C LEU A 184 -1.54 -9.03 -3.90
N ILE A 185 -1.67 -7.78 -3.44
CA ILE A 185 -1.53 -6.60 -4.30
C ILE A 185 -0.49 -5.64 -3.71
N GLY A 186 -0.70 -5.14 -2.49
CA GLY A 186 0.17 -4.12 -1.90
C GLY A 186 1.64 -4.53 -1.86
N TYR A 187 1.98 -5.59 -1.12
CA TYR A 187 3.36 -6.00 -0.91
C TYR A 187 4.07 -6.50 -2.17
N PRO A 188 3.45 -7.34 -3.03
CA PRO A 188 4.09 -7.74 -4.29
C PRO A 188 4.40 -6.54 -5.18
N LEU A 189 3.46 -5.60 -5.37
CA LEU A 189 3.73 -4.42 -6.22
C LEU A 189 4.79 -3.50 -5.62
N LEU A 190 4.86 -3.40 -4.29
CA LEU A 190 5.88 -2.60 -3.61
C LEU A 190 7.29 -3.18 -3.83
N ILE A 191 7.44 -4.51 -3.75
CA ILE A 191 8.70 -5.21 -4.03
C ILE A 191 9.10 -5.06 -5.51
N ILE A 192 8.14 -5.19 -6.44
CA ILE A 192 8.40 -4.98 -7.87
C ILE A 192 8.80 -3.54 -8.15
N SER A 193 8.16 -2.57 -7.50
CA SER A 193 8.49 -1.15 -7.64
C SER A 193 9.93 -0.90 -7.18
N ALA A 194 10.33 -1.46 -6.04
CA ALA A 194 11.72 -1.39 -5.56
C ALA A 194 12.70 -2.00 -6.57
N PHE A 195 12.36 -3.15 -7.15
CA PHE A 195 13.21 -3.77 -8.16
C PHE A 195 13.35 -2.97 -9.46
N LEU A 196 12.24 -2.47 -10.01
CA LEU A 196 12.27 -1.66 -11.23
C LEU A 196 13.00 -0.34 -11.02
N PHE A 197 12.86 0.26 -9.83
CA PHE A 197 13.64 1.41 -9.40
C PHE A 197 15.14 1.11 -9.45
N LEU A 198 15.58 -0.01 -8.84
CA LEU A 198 16.99 -0.42 -8.83
C LEU A 198 17.55 -0.79 -10.21
N LYS A 199 16.70 -1.13 -11.18
CA LYS A 199 17.10 -1.35 -12.58
C LYS A 199 16.99 -0.10 -13.47
N GLY A 200 16.71 1.07 -12.90
CA GLY A 200 16.54 2.33 -13.64
C GLY A 200 15.28 2.38 -14.53
N LYS A 201 14.33 1.45 -14.39
CA LYS A 201 13.12 1.38 -15.21
C LYS A 201 11.98 2.21 -14.60
N ILE A 202 12.06 3.52 -14.76
CA ILE A 202 11.20 4.48 -14.04
C ILE A 202 9.82 4.68 -14.71
N LYS A 203 9.62 4.26 -15.96
CA LYS A 203 8.40 4.56 -16.75
C LYS A 203 7.08 4.23 -16.05
N TRP A 204 6.97 3.05 -15.43
CA TRP A 204 5.74 2.58 -14.75
C TRP A 204 5.78 2.77 -13.23
N LEU A 205 6.88 3.32 -12.70
CA LEU A 205 7.14 3.40 -11.27
C LEU A 205 6.09 4.22 -10.50
N PRO A 206 5.59 5.38 -10.99
CA PRO A 206 4.59 6.16 -10.26
C PRO A 206 3.28 5.41 -10.01
N ILE A 207 2.80 4.67 -11.03
CA ILE A 207 1.57 3.88 -10.95
C ILE A 207 1.78 2.69 -9.99
N LEU A 208 2.91 2.01 -10.12
CA LEU A 208 3.22 0.84 -9.32
C LEU A 208 3.41 1.18 -7.84
N LEU A 209 4.04 2.32 -7.54
CA LEU A 209 4.20 2.84 -6.18
C LEU A 209 2.87 3.29 -5.58
N ALA A 210 2.00 3.96 -6.35
CA ALA A 210 0.67 4.34 -5.88
C ALA A 210 -0.12 3.11 -5.43
N ILE A 211 -0.17 2.06 -6.27
CA ILE A 211 -0.89 0.82 -5.93
C ILE A 211 -0.17 0.05 -4.81
N GLY A 212 1.17 0.00 -4.82
CA GLY A 212 1.96 -0.63 -3.76
C GLY A 212 1.71 -0.01 -2.38
N THR A 213 1.39 1.28 -2.32
CA THR A 213 1.06 2.02 -1.09
C THR A 213 -0.17 1.44 -0.36
N ILE A 214 -1.02 0.66 -1.05
CA ILE A 214 -2.13 -0.09 -0.43
C ILE A 214 -1.63 -1.01 0.71
N GLY A 215 -0.44 -1.59 0.56
CA GLY A 215 0.18 -2.46 1.57
C GLY A 215 0.37 -1.76 2.93
N PRO A 216 1.25 -0.75 3.03
CA PRO A 216 1.48 -0.03 4.29
C PRO A 216 0.22 0.70 4.80
N VAL A 217 -0.63 1.21 3.92
CA VAL A 217 -1.91 1.84 4.31
C VAL A 217 -2.86 0.86 4.97
N SER A 218 -3.03 -0.34 4.39
CA SER A 218 -3.91 -1.36 4.97
C SER A 218 -3.31 -1.96 6.25
N LEU A 219 -1.98 -2.10 6.31
CA LEU A 219 -1.26 -2.50 7.53
C LEU A 219 -1.61 -1.57 8.68
N LEU A 220 -1.45 -0.25 8.47
CA LEU A 220 -1.76 0.75 9.48
C LEU A 220 -3.26 0.76 9.82
N ASN A 221 -4.13 0.66 8.82
CA ASN A 221 -5.58 0.60 9.03
C ASN A 221 -6.01 -0.58 9.93
N THR A 222 -5.27 -1.68 9.94
CA THR A 222 -5.56 -2.82 10.83
C THR A 222 -5.53 -2.41 12.31
N TYR A 223 -4.67 -1.46 12.68
CA TYR A 223 -4.52 -0.97 14.06
C TYR A 223 -5.42 0.22 14.40
N CYS A 224 -6.01 0.88 13.39
CA CYS A 224 -7.08 1.87 13.62
C CYS A 224 -8.35 1.25 14.21
N HIS A 225 -8.52 -0.07 14.06
CA HIS A 225 -9.61 -0.82 14.69
C HIS A 225 -9.18 -1.31 16.08
N ILE A 226 -8.95 -0.38 17.01
CA ILE A 226 -8.38 -0.68 18.33
C ILE A 226 -9.28 -1.55 19.22
N HIS A 227 -10.56 -1.68 18.88
CA HIS A 227 -11.48 -2.65 19.51
C HIS A 227 -11.08 -4.11 19.27
N THR A 228 -10.25 -4.38 18.25
CA THR A 228 -9.68 -5.72 18.03
C THR A 228 -8.44 -5.90 18.91
N PRO A 229 -8.33 -7.01 19.66
CA PRO A 229 -7.14 -7.29 20.47
C PRO A 229 -5.86 -7.18 19.65
N ILE A 230 -4.86 -6.47 20.19
CA ILE A 230 -3.59 -6.17 19.49
C ILE A 230 -2.91 -7.46 19.00
N VAL A 231 -2.95 -8.54 19.79
CA VAL A 231 -2.37 -9.85 19.44
C VAL A 231 -2.98 -10.39 18.14
N ILE A 232 -4.29 -10.25 17.95
CA ILE A 232 -5.00 -10.69 16.72
C ILE A 232 -4.54 -9.86 15.52
N SER A 233 -4.42 -8.54 15.72
CA SER A 233 -3.95 -7.62 14.68
C SER A 233 -2.49 -7.87 14.29
N MET A 234 -1.62 -8.15 15.26
CA MET A 234 -0.23 -8.53 15.01
C MET A 234 -0.11 -9.82 14.21
N GLN A 235 -0.85 -10.87 14.58
CA GLN A 235 -0.83 -12.13 13.85
C GLN A 235 -1.37 -11.97 12.41
N ARG A 236 -2.40 -11.13 12.23
CA ARG A 236 -2.93 -10.79 10.91
C ARG A 236 -1.89 -10.09 10.04
N SER A 237 -1.20 -9.09 10.59
CA SER A 237 -0.13 -8.35 9.89
C SER A 237 1.07 -9.25 9.58
N GLY A 238 1.49 -10.07 10.54
CA GLY A 238 2.59 -11.03 10.35
C GLY A 238 2.31 -12.00 9.21
N ASN A 239 1.13 -12.62 9.20
CA ASN A 239 0.69 -13.47 8.10
C ASN A 239 0.70 -12.70 6.76
N GLY A 240 0.14 -11.48 6.74
CA GLY A 240 0.11 -10.64 5.54
C GLY A 240 1.51 -10.35 4.98
N ILE A 241 2.46 -10.01 5.83
CA ILE A 241 3.85 -9.71 5.44
C ILE A 241 4.54 -10.97 4.88
N VAL A 242 4.40 -12.12 5.55
CA VAL A 242 5.01 -13.38 5.10
C VAL A 242 4.48 -13.79 3.73
N PHE A 243 3.16 -13.87 3.55
CA PHE A 243 2.57 -14.23 2.26
C PHE A 243 2.89 -13.20 1.17
N GLY A 244 2.89 -11.91 1.52
CA GLY A 244 3.21 -10.85 0.57
C GLY A 244 4.66 -10.89 0.11
N LEU A 245 5.59 -11.24 1.01
CA LEU A 245 6.99 -11.43 0.68
C LEU A 245 7.16 -12.65 -0.25
N VAL A 246 6.54 -13.80 0.05
CA VAL A 246 6.62 -14.98 -0.82
C VAL A 246 6.09 -14.67 -2.23
N ILE A 247 4.92 -14.06 -2.34
CA ILE A 247 4.34 -13.70 -3.64
C ILE A 247 5.21 -12.65 -4.34
N GLY A 248 5.73 -11.66 -3.61
CA GLY A 248 6.64 -10.65 -4.15
C GLY A 248 7.91 -11.27 -4.74
N LEU A 249 8.52 -12.25 -4.07
CA LEU A 249 9.68 -12.99 -4.56
C LEU A 249 9.36 -13.80 -5.82
N ILE A 250 8.25 -14.52 -5.84
CA ILE A 250 7.81 -15.26 -7.04
C ILE A 250 7.61 -14.30 -8.23
N THR A 251 6.97 -13.16 -7.98
CA THR A 251 6.71 -12.17 -9.03
C THR A 251 7.99 -11.49 -9.51
N TYR A 252 8.95 -11.26 -8.60
CA TYR A 252 10.29 -10.80 -8.94
C TYR A 252 10.99 -11.78 -9.90
N GLU A 253 11.00 -13.07 -9.61
CA GLU A 253 11.69 -14.06 -10.46
C GLU A 253 11.09 -14.11 -11.87
N ILE A 254 9.76 -14.07 -11.96
CA ILE A 254 9.05 -14.00 -13.24
C ILE A 254 9.47 -12.76 -14.02
N ILE A 255 9.43 -11.57 -13.40
CA ILE A 255 9.78 -10.31 -14.08
C ILE A 255 11.25 -10.29 -14.48
N ASN A 256 12.16 -10.74 -13.60
CA ASN A 256 13.58 -10.80 -13.89
C ASN A 256 13.85 -11.73 -15.08
N PHE A 257 13.22 -12.91 -15.12
CA PHE A 257 13.30 -13.84 -16.24
C PHE A 257 12.78 -13.23 -17.56
N TRP A 258 11.62 -12.57 -17.54
CA TRP A 258 11.07 -11.88 -18.70
C TRP A 258 11.98 -10.74 -19.20
N LEU A 259 12.55 -9.96 -18.29
CA LEU A 259 13.46 -8.86 -18.62
C LEU A 259 14.75 -9.36 -19.28
N LEU A 260 15.32 -10.47 -18.79
CA LEU A 260 16.49 -11.11 -19.40
C LEU A 260 16.19 -11.60 -20.82
N ARG A 261 15.01 -12.19 -21.06
CA ARG A 261 14.60 -12.61 -22.41
C ARG A 261 14.41 -11.47 -23.39
N ILE A 262 13.86 -10.33 -22.95
CA ILE A 262 13.69 -9.16 -23.82
C ILE A 262 15.06 -8.58 -24.21
N GLN A 263 16.04 -8.56 -23.30
CA GLN A 263 17.41 -8.13 -23.62
C GLN A 263 18.12 -9.07 -24.59
N GLN A 264 17.83 -10.37 -24.56
CA GLN A 264 18.41 -11.35 -25.48
C GLN A 264 17.78 -11.31 -26.89
N ARG A 265 16.52 -10.90 -27.02
CA ARG A 265 15.84 -10.74 -28.34
C ARG A 265 16.18 -9.43 -29.06
N GLY A 266 16.76 -8.45 -28.36
CA GLY A 266 17.16 -7.15 -28.90
C GLY A 266 18.64 -7.04 -29.25
N ARG A 267 19.41 -8.12 -29.14
CA ARG A 267 20.77 -8.28 -29.68
C ARG A 267 20.70 -9.22 -30.88
#